data_AF-A0A0U1LLE5-F1
#
_entry.id   AF-A0A0U1LLE5-F1
#
_cell.length_a   1.000
_cell.length_b   1.000
_cell.length_c   1.000
_cell.angle_alpha   90.00
_cell.angle_beta   90.00
_cell.angle_gamma   90.00
#
_symmetry.space_group_name_H-M   'P 1'
#
loop_
_entity.id
_entity.type
_entity.pdbx_description
1 polymer ?
#
loop_
_entity_poly.entity_id
_entity_poly.type
_entity_poly.pdbx_seq_one_letter_code
_entity_poly.pdbx_strand_id
1 'polypeptide(L)'
;MQFLTFSLLATLAAASPIMRRQPATNTSVWPVSNFEVGCSPAACEYSFIVTRAAGPSNPGFNTTCTGNDLDKDFQACDDKSVTARLVPHLYPEWEINVKHSFEGNNKAAVHSFANGTTEADKPAFTVTVYKTD
;
A
#
# COMPACT_ATOMS: atom_id res chain seq x y z
N MET A 1 -51.27 -63.38 11.57
CA MET A 1 -51.03 -61.91 11.65
C MET A 1 -49.60 -61.72 12.08
N GLN A 2 -48.72 -61.23 11.20
CA GLN A 2 -47.33 -60.90 11.54
C GLN A 2 -46.98 -59.62 10.78
N PHE A 3 -46.77 -58.54 11.54
CA PHE A 3 -46.41 -57.23 10.99
C PHE A 3 -44.91 -57.00 11.23
N LEU A 4 -44.13 -56.93 10.15
CA LEU A 4 -42.73 -56.54 10.13
C LEU A 4 -42.63 -55.02 10.18
N THR A 5 -42.12 -54.47 11.28
CA THR A 5 -41.82 -53.05 11.44
C THR A 5 -40.46 -52.73 10.79
N PHE A 6 -40.48 -51.93 9.72
CA PHE A 6 -39.31 -51.33 9.11
C PHE A 6 -38.92 -50.05 9.87
N SER A 7 -37.73 -50.00 10.46
CA SER A 7 -37.15 -48.80 11.05
C SER A 7 -36.37 -48.01 9.99
N LEU A 8 -36.87 -46.82 9.62
CA LEU A 8 -36.13 -45.86 8.80
C LEU A 8 -35.10 -45.09 9.65
N LEU A 9 -33.82 -45.19 9.32
CA LEU A 9 -32.79 -44.27 9.81
C LEU A 9 -32.82 -42.97 8.99
N ALA A 10 -33.13 -41.85 9.64
CA ALA A 10 -33.02 -40.52 9.05
C ALA A 10 -31.58 -39.99 9.20
N THR A 11 -30.85 -39.86 8.08
CA THR A 11 -29.53 -39.20 8.03
C THR A 11 -29.71 -37.69 7.95
N LEU A 12 -29.30 -36.95 8.99
CA LEU A 12 -29.22 -35.49 8.93
C LEU A 12 -27.96 -35.08 8.16
N ALA A 13 -28.14 -34.49 6.97
CA ALA A 13 -27.06 -33.82 6.24
C ALA A 13 -26.81 -32.43 6.85
N ALA A 14 -25.69 -32.27 7.57
CA ALA A 14 -25.26 -30.97 8.07
C ALA A 14 -24.58 -30.19 6.93
N ALA A 15 -25.20 -29.09 6.48
CA ALA A 15 -24.58 -28.16 5.55
C ALA A 15 -23.64 -27.21 6.32
N SER A 16 -22.35 -27.22 5.97
CA SER A 16 -21.38 -26.28 6.55
C SER A 16 -21.53 -24.89 5.92
N PRO A 17 -21.48 -23.80 6.71
CA PRO A 17 -21.50 -22.46 6.16
C PRO A 17 -20.23 -22.20 5.34
N ILE A 18 -20.42 -21.76 4.10
CA ILE A 18 -19.31 -21.29 3.25
C ILE A 18 -18.83 -19.96 3.81
N MET A 19 -17.70 -19.97 4.50
CA MET A 19 -17.01 -18.76 4.93
C MET A 19 -16.49 -18.03 3.68
N ARG A 20 -17.14 -16.92 3.33
CA ARG A 20 -16.71 -16.02 2.24
C ARG A 20 -15.36 -15.43 2.66
N ARG A 21 -14.25 -15.95 2.11
CA ARG A 21 -12.92 -15.36 2.31
C ARG A 21 -12.96 -13.92 1.81
N GLN A 22 -12.90 -12.95 2.72
CA GLN A 22 -12.64 -11.56 2.37
C GLN A 22 -11.30 -11.52 1.62
N PRO A 23 -11.23 -10.93 0.41
CA PRO A 23 -9.95 -10.78 -0.28
C PRO A 23 -8.97 -10.07 0.66
N ALA A 24 -7.77 -10.64 0.81
CA ALA A 24 -6.71 -9.95 1.55
C ALA A 24 -6.45 -8.61 0.84
N THR A 25 -6.61 -7.49 1.54
CA THR A 25 -6.21 -6.18 1.00
C THR A 25 -4.70 -6.21 0.80
N ASN A 26 -4.24 -5.99 -0.44
CA ASN A 26 -2.81 -5.96 -0.73
C ASN A 26 -2.22 -4.67 -0.13
N THR A 27 -1.57 -4.79 1.02
CA THR A 27 -0.99 -3.66 1.75
C THR A 27 0.40 -3.26 1.26
N SER A 28 0.95 -3.99 0.29
CA SER A 28 2.31 -3.82 -0.22
C SER A 28 2.37 -3.01 -1.52
N VAL A 29 1.22 -2.65 -2.09
CA VAL A 29 1.14 -1.81 -3.30
C VAL A 29 0.39 -0.54 -2.94
N TRP A 30 1.03 0.61 -3.11
CA TRP A 30 0.47 1.91 -2.72
C TRP A 30 0.22 2.74 -3.98
N PRO A 31 -1.06 3.06 -4.28
CA PRO A 31 -1.39 3.92 -5.40
C PRO A 31 -0.84 5.34 -5.19
N VAL A 32 -0.25 5.88 -6.25
CA VAL A 32 0.16 7.27 -6.38
C VAL A 32 -0.70 7.94 -7.44
N SER A 33 -1.14 9.16 -7.18
CA SER A 33 -1.91 9.98 -8.11
C SER A 33 -1.48 11.44 -8.07
N ASN A 34 -1.89 12.22 -9.06
CA ASN A 34 -1.55 13.64 -9.22
C ASN A 34 -0.04 13.87 -9.15
N PHE A 35 0.74 12.96 -9.73
CA PHE A 35 2.18 13.13 -9.82
C PHE A 35 2.51 14.25 -10.80
N GLU A 36 3.25 15.23 -10.30
CA GLU A 36 3.79 16.35 -11.06
C GLU A 36 5.27 16.48 -10.72
N VAL A 37 6.08 16.74 -11.75
CA VAL A 37 7.52 17.00 -11.60
C VAL A 37 7.94 18.11 -12.56
N GLY A 38 8.71 19.06 -12.04
CA GLY A 38 9.26 20.17 -12.81
C GLY A 38 10.75 20.33 -12.52
N CYS A 39 11.58 20.25 -13.56
CA CYS A 39 13.03 20.35 -13.43
C CYS A 39 13.55 21.66 -14.02
N SER A 40 14.42 22.33 -13.25
CA SER A 40 15.25 23.45 -13.69
C SER A 40 16.73 23.02 -13.68
N PRO A 41 17.67 23.82 -14.20
CA PRO A 41 19.10 23.54 -14.05
C PRO A 41 19.58 23.43 -12.60
N ALA A 42 18.83 23.94 -11.62
CA ALA A 42 19.19 23.90 -10.22
C ALA A 42 18.65 22.64 -9.50
N ALA A 43 17.40 22.28 -9.74
CA ALA A 43 16.70 21.20 -9.04
C ALA A 43 15.44 20.74 -9.78
N CYS A 44 14.99 19.52 -9.47
CA CYS A 44 13.66 19.01 -9.76
C CYS A 44 12.76 19.10 -8.52
N GLU A 45 11.62 19.75 -8.65
CA GLU A 45 10.56 19.78 -7.66
C GLU A 45 9.48 18.76 -8.02
N TYR A 46 8.87 18.13 -7.02
CA TYR A 46 7.81 17.14 -7.20
C TYR A 46 6.64 17.32 -6.24
N SER A 47 5.46 16.91 -6.68
CA SER A 47 4.25 16.78 -5.86
C SER A 47 3.48 15.51 -6.25
N PHE A 48 2.90 14.82 -5.28
CA PHE A 48 1.98 13.71 -5.52
C PHE A 48 1.14 13.39 -4.30
N ILE A 49 0.07 12.62 -4.50
CA ILE A 49 -0.73 11.99 -3.45
C ILE A 49 -0.40 10.51 -3.42
N VAL A 50 -0.13 9.95 -2.23
CA VAL A 50 0.07 8.51 -2.04
C VAL A 50 -0.93 7.98 -1.03
N THR A 51 -1.49 6.82 -1.34
CA THR A 51 -2.53 6.19 -0.51
C THR A 51 -2.19 4.76 -0.17
N ARG A 52 -2.66 4.32 0.99
CA ARG A 52 -2.62 2.94 1.43
C ARG A 52 -3.87 2.63 2.24
N ALA A 53 -4.57 1.56 1.89
CA ALA A 53 -5.68 1.07 2.70
C ALA A 53 -5.19 0.55 4.06
N ALA A 54 -5.98 0.78 5.11
CA ALA A 54 -5.69 0.21 6.43
C ALA A 54 -5.75 -1.32 6.38
N GLY A 55 -4.82 -1.97 7.08
CA GLY A 55 -4.79 -3.41 7.27
C GLY A 55 -4.85 -3.78 8.76
N PRO A 56 -4.94 -5.09 9.09
CA PRO A 56 -5.09 -5.55 10.47
C PRO A 56 -3.97 -5.11 11.44
N SER A 57 -2.77 -4.85 10.92
CA SER A 57 -1.57 -4.58 11.73
C SER A 57 -0.77 -3.36 11.27
N ASN A 58 -1.32 -2.56 10.34
CA ASN A 58 -0.61 -1.44 9.74
C ASN A 58 -1.62 -0.36 9.30
N PRO A 59 -1.54 0.88 9.85
CA PRO A 59 -2.52 1.92 9.61
C PRO A 59 -2.52 2.41 8.17
N GLY A 60 -3.71 2.73 7.65
CA GLY A 60 -3.83 3.34 6.33
C GLY A 60 -3.42 4.80 6.36
N PHE A 61 -3.07 5.33 5.20
CA PHE A 61 -2.77 6.75 5.03
C PHE A 61 -3.27 7.25 3.67
N ASN A 62 -3.51 8.56 3.59
CA ASN A 62 -3.75 9.31 2.36
C ASN A 62 -3.13 10.68 2.59
N THR A 63 -2.06 10.97 1.87
CA THR A 63 -1.24 12.15 2.15
C THR A 63 -0.64 12.73 0.87
N THR A 64 -0.49 14.05 0.87
CA THR A 64 0.26 14.77 -0.16
C THR A 64 1.72 14.83 0.24
N CYS A 65 2.60 14.56 -0.71
CA CYS A 65 4.03 14.67 -0.57
C CYS A 65 4.55 15.71 -1.56
N THR A 66 5.35 16.65 -1.07
CA THR A 66 6.03 17.66 -1.89
C THR A 66 7.49 17.70 -1.49
N GLY A 67 8.37 17.94 -2.46
CA GLY A 67 9.79 18.10 -2.17
C GLY A 67 10.60 18.45 -3.40
N ASN A 68 11.93 18.33 -3.26
CA ASN A 68 12.87 18.52 -4.36
C ASN A 68 13.99 17.47 -4.28
N ASP A 69 14.83 17.41 -5.32
CA ASP A 69 15.96 16.49 -5.42
C ASP A 69 17.29 17.05 -4.84
N LEU A 70 17.29 18.27 -4.29
CA LEU A 70 18.45 18.81 -3.58
C LEU A 70 18.67 18.10 -2.25
N ASP A 71 17.58 17.79 -1.54
CA ASP A 71 17.63 17.00 -0.32
C ASP A 71 17.75 15.51 -0.67
N LYS A 72 18.90 14.93 -0.33
CA LYS A 72 19.17 13.50 -0.56
C LYS A 72 18.44 12.60 0.44
N ASP A 73 17.79 13.15 1.45
CA ASP A 73 17.06 12.38 2.45
C ASP A 73 15.56 12.35 2.18
N PHE A 74 14.85 11.48 2.90
CA PHE A 74 13.40 11.45 2.86
C PHE A 74 12.80 12.70 3.51
N GLN A 75 11.96 13.42 2.78
CA GLN A 75 11.23 14.60 3.24
C GLN A 75 9.85 14.19 3.78
N ALA A 76 9.40 14.82 4.87
CA ALA A 76 8.09 14.51 5.44
C ALA A 76 6.94 15.01 4.55
N CYS A 77 5.97 14.14 4.30
CA CYS A 77 4.71 14.51 3.66
C CYS A 77 3.80 15.29 4.64
N ASP A 78 2.57 15.61 4.25
CA ASP A 78 1.59 16.25 5.14
C ASP A 78 1.33 15.41 6.38
N ASP A 79 1.04 14.12 6.19
CA ASP A 79 1.12 13.10 7.23
C ASP A 79 2.59 12.78 7.57
N LYS A 80 2.99 13.11 8.80
CA LYS A 80 4.37 12.96 9.29
C LYS A 80 4.80 11.51 9.53
N SER A 81 3.86 10.55 9.49
CA SER A 81 4.19 9.13 9.47
C SER A 81 4.74 8.69 8.11
N VAL A 82 4.52 9.49 7.05
CA VAL A 82 4.97 9.22 5.69
C VAL A 82 6.06 10.22 5.30
N THR A 83 7.12 9.70 4.69
CA THR A 83 8.18 10.52 4.12
C THR A 83 8.47 10.03 2.71
N ALA A 84 8.88 10.92 1.80
CA ALA A 84 9.16 10.59 0.41
C ALA A 84 10.46 11.23 -0.09
N ARG A 85 11.00 10.67 -1.18
CA ARG A 85 12.10 11.26 -1.93
C ARG A 85 11.96 10.93 -3.41
N LEU A 86 12.27 11.90 -4.27
CA LEU A 86 12.48 11.67 -5.69
C LEU A 86 13.94 11.29 -5.94
N VAL A 87 14.15 10.25 -6.74
CA VAL A 87 15.46 9.86 -7.27
C VAL A 87 15.44 10.15 -8.77
N PRO A 88 16.25 11.11 -9.24
CA PRO A 88 16.35 11.40 -10.66
C PRO A 88 16.93 10.20 -11.41
N HIS A 89 16.29 9.80 -12.50
CA HIS A 89 16.85 8.87 -13.49
C HIS A 89 17.16 9.64 -14.79
N LEU A 90 17.54 8.93 -15.86
CA LEU A 90 17.66 9.55 -17.18
C LEU A 90 16.28 10.03 -17.64
N TYR A 91 16.18 11.30 -18.07
CA TYR A 91 14.94 11.86 -18.60
C TYR A 91 14.36 10.95 -19.71
N PRO A 92 13.04 10.68 -19.72
CA PRO A 92 11.97 11.27 -18.89
C PRO A 92 11.55 10.37 -17.71
N GLU A 93 12.46 9.64 -17.08
CA GLU A 93 12.10 8.74 -15.97
C GLU A 93 12.46 9.34 -14.60
N TRP A 94 11.59 9.08 -13.62
CA TRP A 94 11.80 9.40 -12.22
C TRP A 94 11.41 8.22 -11.35
N GLU A 95 12.10 8.06 -10.22
CA GLU A 95 11.73 7.08 -9.22
C GLU A 95 11.28 7.78 -7.94
N ILE A 96 10.10 7.41 -7.45
CA ILE A 96 9.57 7.87 -6.18
C ILE A 96 9.80 6.79 -5.13
N ASN A 97 10.48 7.16 -4.06
CA ASN A 97 10.67 6.35 -2.87
C ASN A 97 9.76 6.89 -1.76
N VAL A 98 9.01 6.01 -1.10
CA VAL A 98 8.10 6.34 0.00
C VAL A 98 8.41 5.44 1.19
N LYS A 99 8.52 6.04 2.37
CA LYS A 99 8.66 5.35 3.65
C LYS A 99 7.47 5.66 4.54
N HIS A 100 6.81 4.63 5.04
CA HIS A 100 5.76 4.74 6.05
C HIS A 100 6.27 4.19 7.38
N SER A 101 6.21 5.01 8.43
CA SER A 101 6.69 4.71 9.78
C SER A 101 5.51 4.65 10.74
N PHE A 102 5.27 3.51 11.38
CA PHE A 102 4.11 3.30 12.24
C PHE A 102 4.44 2.37 13.41
N GLU A 103 3.56 2.34 14.40
CA GLU A 103 3.65 1.39 15.52
C GLU A 103 2.98 0.07 15.14
N GLY A 104 3.73 -1.04 15.18
CA GLY A 104 3.22 -2.38 14.95
C GLY A 104 2.45 -2.94 16.15
N ASN A 105 1.82 -4.11 15.99
CA ASN A 105 0.97 -4.72 17.03
C ASN A 105 1.67 -4.94 18.39
N ASN A 106 3.00 -5.12 18.39
CA ASN A 106 3.81 -5.29 19.59
C ASN A 106 4.36 -3.97 20.15
N LYS A 107 3.83 -2.83 19.70
CA LYS A 107 4.32 -1.47 19.99
C LYS A 107 5.74 -1.16 19.49
N ALA A 108 6.31 -2.04 18.67
CA ALA A 108 7.58 -1.80 18.02
C ALA A 108 7.38 -0.79 16.88
N ALA A 109 8.34 0.11 16.69
CA ALA A 109 8.39 0.93 15.49
C ALA A 109 8.65 0.02 14.28
N VAL A 110 7.87 0.23 13.22
CA VAL A 110 7.97 -0.49 11.95
C VAL A 110 8.15 0.53 10.85
N HIS A 111 9.06 0.30 9.92
CA HIS A 111 9.19 1.12 8.73
C HIS A 111 9.04 0.28 7.47
N SER A 112 8.10 0.67 6.61
CA SER A 112 7.90 0.07 5.28
C SER A 112 8.43 1.01 4.21
N PHE A 113 9.28 0.50 3.33
CA PHE A 113 9.89 1.22 2.22
C PHE A 113 9.32 0.68 0.91
N ALA A 114 8.83 1.59 0.08
CA ALA A 114 8.28 1.29 -1.23
C ALA A 114 8.92 2.20 -2.29
N ASN A 115 9.03 1.70 -3.51
CA ASN A 115 9.44 2.52 -4.64
C ASN A 115 8.66 2.17 -5.91
N GLY A 116 8.71 3.08 -6.89
CA GLY A 116 8.11 2.92 -8.19
C GLY A 116 8.65 3.96 -9.15
N THR A 117 8.72 3.60 -10.43
CA THR A 117 9.15 4.48 -11.51
C THR A 117 7.94 5.04 -12.26
N THR A 118 8.10 6.25 -12.78
CA THR A 118 7.08 6.93 -13.58
C THR A 118 7.73 7.91 -14.56
N GLU A 119 6.96 8.33 -15.54
CA GLU A 119 7.29 9.43 -16.45
C GLU A 119 6.44 10.67 -16.11
N ALA A 120 6.84 11.85 -16.58
CA ALA A 120 6.22 13.14 -16.22
C ALA A 120 4.81 13.27 -16.79
N ASP A 121 4.50 12.56 -17.88
CA ASP A 121 3.17 12.52 -18.49
C ASP A 121 2.27 11.43 -17.87
N LYS A 122 2.76 10.69 -16.87
CA LYS A 122 2.01 9.65 -16.14
C LYS A 122 1.71 10.13 -14.71
N PRO A 123 0.57 10.81 -14.49
CA PRO A 123 0.23 11.35 -13.18
C PRO A 123 -0.20 10.28 -12.17
N ALA A 124 -0.36 9.02 -12.59
CA ALA A 124 -0.79 7.93 -11.72
C ALA A 124 0.02 6.66 -11.98
N PHE A 125 0.49 6.04 -10.90
CA PHE A 125 1.28 4.81 -10.90
C PHE A 125 1.20 4.15 -9.52
N THR A 126 2.01 3.13 -9.26
CA THR A 126 2.08 2.48 -7.95
C THR A 126 3.51 2.37 -7.46
N VAL A 127 3.71 2.58 -6.17
CA VAL A 127 4.95 2.16 -5.49
C VAL A 127 4.73 0.83 -4.79
N THR A 128 5.74 -0.03 -4.80
CA THR A 128 5.68 -1.38 -4.21
C THR A 128 6.65 -1.50 -3.06
N VAL A 129 6.18 -2.03 -1.92
CA VAL A 129 7.00 -2.28 -0.74
C VAL A 129 8.06 -3.32 -1.07
N TYR A 130 9.33 -2.94 -0.93
CA TYR A 130 10.48 -3.82 -1.15
C TYR A 130 11.20 -4.19 0.16
N LYS A 131 10.96 -3.43 1.23
CA LYS A 131 11.54 -3.69 2.56
C LYS A 131 10.59 -3.27 3.67
N THR A 132 10.53 -4.08 4.73
CA THR A 132 9.96 -3.70 6.03
C THR A 132 10.95 -4.08 7.13
N ASP A 133 11.22 -3.16 8.05
CA ASP A 133 12.03 -3.40 9.26
C ASP A 133 11.26 -3.07 10.55
#